data_AF-E9FXB3-F1
#
_entry.id   AF-E9FXB3-F1
#
_cell.length_a   1.000
_cell.length_b   1.000
_cell.length_c   1.000
_cell.angle_alpha   90.00
_cell.angle_beta   90.00
_cell.angle_gamma   90.00
#
_symmetry.space_group_name_H-M   'P 1'
#
loop_
_entity.id
_entity.type
_entity.pdbx_description
1 polymer ?
#
loop_
_entity_poly.entity_id
_entity_poly.type
_entity_poly.pdbx_seq_one_letter_code
_entity_poly.pdbx_strand_id
1 'polypeptide(L)'
;MASTKTNEKAQKEDDDFDVDDLLTQLSAEELEMLSKEVDPDDKFVPPAERTNYHCERKDTGKMDKKHLNDHISKIALETPDQPENVPFSGKKVTIRLRCFASFVQSPDSYFAA
;
A
#
# COMPACT_ATOMS: atom_id res chain seq x y z
N MET A 1 10.40 19.68 25.54
CA MET A 1 10.51 20.20 24.16
C MET A 1 9.09 20.44 23.66
N ALA A 2 8.74 21.72 23.52
CA ALA A 2 7.58 22.35 22.88
C ALA A 2 6.23 21.59 22.80
N SER A 3 5.31 21.92 23.72
CA SER A 3 3.87 21.90 23.44
C SER A 3 3.50 23.20 22.71
N THR A 4 3.38 23.16 21.38
CA THR A 4 2.83 24.28 20.61
C THR A 4 1.31 24.24 20.71
N LYS A 5 0.76 25.05 21.60
CA LYS A 5 -0.67 25.40 21.66
C LYS A 5 -1.07 26.08 20.35
N THR A 6 -1.79 25.39 19.49
CA THR A 6 -2.43 25.99 18.32
C THR A 6 -3.80 26.53 18.72
N ASN A 7 -3.82 27.85 18.95
CA ASN A 7 -4.91 28.80 18.70
C ASN A 7 -6.36 28.43 19.11
N GLU A 8 -6.67 28.53 20.40
CA GLU A 8 -8.03 28.51 20.97
C GLU A 8 -8.86 29.79 20.64
N LYS A 9 -8.30 30.75 19.88
CA LYS A 9 -8.90 32.06 19.62
C LYS A 9 -9.61 32.19 18.26
N ALA A 10 -9.60 31.16 17.42
CA ALA A 10 -10.25 31.20 16.10
C ALA A 10 -11.63 30.51 16.04
N GLN A 11 -12.06 29.79 17.09
CA GLN A 11 -13.22 28.88 17.03
C GLN A 11 -14.58 29.49 17.44
N LYS A 12 -14.69 30.80 17.66
CA LYS A 12 -15.93 31.39 18.23
C LYS A 12 -16.78 32.20 17.26
N GLU A 13 -16.29 32.48 16.05
CA GLU A 13 -17.05 33.26 15.07
C GLU A 13 -17.83 32.37 14.08
N ASP A 14 -17.59 31.05 14.11
CA ASP A 14 -18.26 30.05 13.27
C ASP A 14 -19.47 29.37 13.94
N ASP A 15 -19.73 29.65 15.23
CA ASP A 15 -20.83 29.06 16.01
C ASP A 15 -22.20 29.74 15.76
N ASP A 16 -22.23 30.91 15.09
CA ASP A 16 -23.45 31.70 14.87
C ASP A 16 -24.26 31.25 13.63
N PHE A 17 -23.73 30.32 12.82
CA PHE A 17 -24.42 29.79 11.63
C PHE A 17 -24.91 28.36 11.88
N ASP A 18 -26.20 28.12 11.61
CA ASP A 18 -26.76 26.77 11.65
C ASP A 18 -26.17 25.93 10.52
N VAL A 19 -25.32 24.97 10.88
CA VAL A 19 -24.61 24.08 9.93
C VAL A 19 -25.59 23.27 9.07
N ASP A 20 -26.73 22.87 9.65
CA ASP A 20 -27.75 22.10 8.94
C ASP A 20 -28.45 22.92 7.83
N ASP A 21 -28.68 24.22 8.06
CA ASP A 21 -29.29 25.12 7.07
C ASP A 21 -28.36 25.37 5.86
N LEU A 22 -27.05 25.31 6.07
CA LEU A 22 -26.05 25.38 4.99
C LEU A 22 -26.01 24.07 4.19
N LEU A 23 -26.10 22.92 4.86
CA LEU A 23 -26.06 21.61 4.20
C LEU A 23 -27.31 21.34 3.34
N THR A 24 -28.47 21.90 3.69
CA THR A 24 -29.72 21.73 2.92
C THR A 24 -29.77 22.54 1.62
N GLN A 25 -28.93 23.58 1.47
CA GLN A 25 -28.86 24.40 0.26
C GLN A 25 -28.01 23.76 -0.85
N LEU A 26 -27.18 22.76 -0.51
CA LEU A 26 -26.32 22.05 -1.44
C LEU A 26 -27.08 20.93 -2.18
N SER A 27 -26.69 20.68 -3.42
CA SER A 27 -27.21 19.55 -4.20
C SER A 27 -26.61 18.23 -3.72
N ALA A 28 -27.28 17.10 -4.05
CA ALA A 28 -26.83 15.77 -3.63
C ALA A 28 -25.41 15.42 -4.13
N GLU A 29 -25.01 15.93 -5.29
CA GLU A 29 -23.69 15.71 -5.87
C GLU A 29 -22.60 16.48 -5.09
N GLU A 30 -22.90 17.70 -4.63
CA GLU A 30 -21.97 18.53 -3.84
C GLU A 30 -21.77 17.97 -2.43
N LEU A 31 -22.82 17.42 -1.83
CA LEU A 31 -22.73 16.72 -0.55
C LEU A 31 -21.82 15.48 -0.65
N GLU A 32 -21.90 14.74 -1.76
CA GLU A 32 -21.05 13.57 -1.98
C GLU A 32 -19.58 13.96 -2.20
N MET A 33 -19.31 15.08 -2.89
CA MET A 33 -17.95 15.62 -3.03
C MET A 33 -17.37 16.05 -1.68
N LEU A 34 -18.15 16.76 -0.86
CA LEU A 34 -17.72 17.17 0.48
C LEU A 34 -17.39 15.97 1.38
N SER A 35 -18.16 14.88 1.27
CA SER A 35 -17.90 13.64 2.02
C SER A 35 -16.59 12.93 1.62
N LYS A 36 -16.06 13.22 0.42
CA LYS A 36 -14.80 12.66 -0.10
C LYS A 36 -13.58 13.55 0.21
N GLU A 37 -13.79 14.75 0.73
CA GLU A 37 -12.74 15.68 1.13
C GLU A 37 -12.46 15.64 2.63
N VAL A 38 -12.83 14.54 3.30
CA VAL A 38 -12.47 14.30 4.69
C VAL A 38 -10.94 14.26 4.81
N ASP A 39 -10.41 14.97 5.81
CA ASP A 39 -8.97 15.04 6.03
C ASP A 39 -8.36 13.63 6.14
N PRO A 40 -7.29 13.31 5.39
CA PRO A 40 -6.65 12.00 5.45
C PRO A 40 -6.03 11.68 6.83
N ASP A 41 -5.94 12.68 7.71
CA ASP A 41 -5.43 12.57 9.07
C ASP A 41 -6.54 12.48 10.14
N ASP A 42 -7.82 12.38 9.76
CA ASP A 42 -8.90 12.18 10.71
C ASP A 42 -8.70 10.86 11.49
N LYS A 43 -8.58 11.00 12.80
CA LYS A 43 -8.32 9.89 13.73
C LYS A 43 -9.56 9.03 13.96
N PHE A 44 -10.75 9.54 13.67
CA PHE A 44 -12.00 8.81 13.84
C PHE A 44 -12.37 7.95 12.62
N VAL A 45 -11.73 8.17 11.47
CA VAL A 45 -11.93 7.36 10.26
C VAL A 45 -10.91 6.20 10.21
N PRO A 46 -11.37 4.94 10.04
CA PRO A 46 -10.47 3.80 9.95
C PRO A 46 -9.53 3.95 8.73
N PRO A 47 -8.28 3.48 8.80
CA PRO A 47 -7.29 3.68 7.73
C PRO A 47 -7.71 3.20 6.33
N ALA A 48 -8.60 2.20 6.26
CA ALA A 48 -9.12 1.64 5.01
C ALA A 48 -10.08 2.59 4.25
N GLU A 49 -10.66 3.56 4.95
CA GLU A 49 -11.69 4.48 4.42
C GLU A 49 -11.15 5.92 4.26
N ARG A 50 -9.88 6.16 4.58
CA ARG A 50 -9.23 7.48 4.44
C ARG A 50 -8.90 7.83 2.99
N THR A 51 -8.87 6.86 2.09
CA THR A 51 -8.49 7.05 0.69
C THR A 51 -9.72 7.10 -0.20
N ASN A 52 -9.79 8.12 -1.07
CA ASN A 52 -10.86 8.28 -2.06
C ASN A 52 -10.96 7.13 -3.08
N TYR A 53 -9.92 6.31 -3.19
CA TYR A 53 -9.86 5.20 -4.12
C TYR A 53 -10.37 3.91 -3.46
N HIS A 54 -11.62 3.57 -3.73
CA HIS A 54 -12.21 2.30 -3.34
C HIS A 54 -12.16 1.31 -4.52
N CYS A 55 -11.48 0.17 -4.33
CA CYS A 55 -11.58 -0.95 -5.26
C CYS A 55 -12.61 -1.95 -4.75
N GLU A 56 -13.69 -2.17 -5.51
CA GLU A 56 -14.55 -3.34 -5.32
C GLU A 56 -13.81 -4.61 -5.76
N ARG A 57 -12.98 -5.17 -4.87
CA ARG A 57 -12.36 -6.47 -5.10
C ARG A 57 -13.32 -7.53 -4.59
N LYS A 58 -13.81 -8.37 -5.50
CA LYS A 58 -14.55 -9.57 -5.11
C LYS A 58 -13.61 -10.48 -4.33
N ASP A 59 -14.07 -10.97 -3.19
CA ASP A 59 -13.35 -11.98 -2.43
C ASP A 59 -13.04 -13.18 -3.34
N THR A 60 -11.84 -13.73 -3.24
CA THR A 60 -11.38 -14.85 -4.08
C THR A 60 -12.06 -16.19 -3.73
N GLY A 61 -13.18 -16.15 -3.00
CA GLY A 61 -13.97 -17.33 -2.62
C GLY A 61 -13.25 -18.24 -1.62
N LYS A 62 -13.77 -19.47 -1.48
CA LYS A 62 -13.14 -20.49 -0.63
C LYS A 62 -11.88 -21.01 -1.33
N MET A 63 -10.73 -20.88 -0.67
CA MET A 63 -9.45 -21.32 -1.24
C MET A 63 -9.36 -22.86 -1.31
N ASP A 64 -9.30 -23.40 -2.52
CA ASP A 64 -9.08 -24.82 -2.77
C ASP A 64 -7.60 -25.19 -2.64
N LYS A 65 -7.20 -25.69 -1.46
CA LYS A 65 -5.81 -26.10 -1.16
C LYS A 65 -5.23 -27.10 -2.18
N LYS A 66 -6.08 -27.97 -2.75
CA LYS A 66 -5.67 -28.96 -3.76
C LYS A 66 -5.16 -28.28 -5.03
N HIS A 67 -5.90 -27.28 -5.51
CA HIS A 67 -5.52 -26.52 -6.69
C HIS A 67 -4.19 -25.78 -6.51
N LEU A 68 -3.96 -25.24 -5.30
CA LEU A 68 -2.70 -24.60 -4.96
C LEU A 68 -1.54 -25.59 -4.98
N ASN A 69 -1.71 -26.77 -4.37
CA ASN A 69 -0.66 -27.80 -4.35
C ASN A 69 -0.34 -28.32 -5.77
N ASP A 70 -1.36 -28.49 -6.61
CA ASP A 70 -1.18 -28.88 -8.01
C ASP A 70 -0.43 -27.80 -8.81
N HIS A 71 -0.73 -26.53 -8.55
CA HIS A 71 -0.04 -25.40 -9.18
C HIS A 71 1.43 -25.30 -8.76
N ILE A 72 1.72 -25.41 -7.46
CA ILE A 72 3.10 -25.41 -6.92
C ILE A 72 3.91 -26.56 -7.54
N SER A 73 3.30 -27.74 -7.65
CA SER A 73 3.95 -28.92 -8.23
C SER A 73 4.27 -28.72 -9.71
N LYS A 74 3.39 -28.08 -10.48
CA LYS A 74 3.64 -27.72 -11.88
C LYS A 74 4.80 -26.74 -12.01
N ILE A 75 4.79 -25.66 -11.23
CA ILE A 75 5.88 -24.66 -11.23
C ILE A 75 7.22 -25.32 -10.88
N ALA A 76 7.23 -26.21 -9.89
CA ALA A 76 8.45 -26.91 -9.48
C ALA A 76 9.02 -27.83 -10.57
N LEU A 77 8.17 -28.42 -11.42
CA LEU A 77 8.60 -29.27 -12.54
C LEU A 77 8.97 -28.45 -13.79
N GLU A 78 8.29 -27.32 -14.00
CA GLU A 78 8.46 -26.47 -15.20
C GLU A 78 9.64 -25.51 -15.07
N THR A 79 9.93 -25.03 -13.85
CA THR A 79 11.02 -24.08 -13.62
C THR A 79 12.36 -24.82 -13.68
N PRO A 80 13.21 -24.57 -14.67
CA PRO A 80 14.53 -25.21 -14.73
C PRO A 80 15.41 -24.66 -13.61
N ASP A 81 16.24 -25.54 -13.04
CA ASP A 81 17.21 -25.15 -12.02
C ASP A 81 18.18 -24.10 -12.58
N GLN A 82 18.42 -23.05 -11.79
CA GLN A 82 19.35 -21.99 -12.17
C GLN A 82 20.77 -22.58 -12.23
N PRO A 83 21.51 -22.41 -13.35
CA PRO A 83 22.85 -22.95 -13.46
C PRO A 83 23.80 -22.26 -12.47
N GLU A 84 24.48 -23.06 -11.64
CA GLU A 84 25.52 -22.56 -10.74
C GLU A 84 26.74 -22.10 -11.55
N ASN A 85 27.05 -20.80 -11.53
CA ASN A 85 28.21 -20.25 -12.24
C ASN A 85 29.55 -20.61 -11.54
N VAL A 86 29.50 -20.95 -10.25
CA VAL A 86 30.67 -21.35 -9.46
C VAL A 86 30.29 -22.54 -8.58
N PRO A 87 30.92 -23.72 -8.76
CA PRO A 87 30.62 -24.86 -7.90
C PRO A 87 31.03 -24.57 -6.45
N PHE A 88 30.18 -24.94 -5.50
CA PHE A 88 30.44 -24.76 -4.07
C PHE A 88 31.73 -25.50 -3.66
N SER A 89 32.84 -24.76 -3.53
CA SER A 89 34.04 -25.27 -2.88
C SER A 89 33.91 -24.97 -1.39
N GLY A 90 33.87 -26.00 -0.53
CA GLY A 90 33.69 -25.89 0.93
C GLY A 90 34.82 -25.19 1.69
N LYS A 91 35.56 -24.29 1.04
CA LYS A 91 36.56 -23.41 1.64
C LYS A 91 35.82 -22.19 2.19
N LYS A 92 36.10 -21.81 3.44
CA LYS A 92 35.64 -20.53 3.99
C LYS A 92 36.25 -19.41 3.15
N VAL A 93 35.45 -18.80 2.28
CA VAL A 93 35.88 -17.63 1.51
C VAL A 93 35.85 -16.44 2.46
N THR A 94 37.01 -16.05 2.97
CA THR A 94 37.17 -14.81 3.72
C THR A 94 37.00 -13.65 2.75
N ILE A 95 35.76 -13.19 2.55
CA ILE A 95 35.46 -12.02 1.71
C ILE A 95 36.13 -10.82 2.38
N ARG A 96 37.26 -10.35 1.84
CA ARG A 96 37.75 -9.01 2.15
C ARG A 96 36.78 -8.04 1.48
N LEU A 97 36.09 -7.23 2.29
CA LEU A 97 35.22 -6.13 1.87
C LEU A 97 35.97 -5.19 0.91
N ARG A 98 35.91 -5.48 -0.38
CA ARG A 98 36.22 -4.53 -1.46
C ARG A 98 35.31 -4.91 -2.63
N CYS A 99 34.49 -3.95 -3.04
CA CYS A 99 33.49 -4.01 -4.11
C CYS A 99 32.15 -4.69 -3.78
N PHE A 100 31.31 -3.94 -3.07
CA PHE A 100 29.84 -4.07 -3.10
C PHE A 100 29.22 -3.20 -4.23
N ALA A 101 30.02 -2.59 -5.10
CA ALA A 101 29.60 -1.48 -5.97
C ALA A 101 29.19 -1.89 -7.40
N SER A 102 29.13 -3.18 -7.74
CA SER A 102 28.95 -3.60 -9.15
C SER A 102 27.86 -4.64 -9.39
N PHE A 103 27.14 -5.09 -8.36
CA PHE A 103 26.02 -6.04 -8.51
C PHE A 103 24.67 -5.32 -8.57
N VAL A 104 24.59 -4.27 -9.39
CA VAL A 104 23.31 -3.76 -9.89
C VAL A 104 23.40 -3.93 -11.40
N GLN A 105 23.12 -5.14 -11.84
CA GLN A 105 22.92 -5.44 -13.26
C GLN A 105 21.44 -5.80 -13.44
N SER A 106 20.70 -4.75 -13.81
CA SER A 106 19.58 -4.75 -14.76
C SER A 106 18.25 -5.40 -14.32
N PRO A 107 17.18 -4.60 -14.06
CA PRO A 107 15.84 -5.08 -13.73
C PRO A 107 14.96 -5.52 -14.93
N ASP A 108 15.52 -5.89 -16.08
CA ASP A 108 14.72 -6.00 -17.34
C ASP A 108 14.40 -7.42 -17.83
N SER A 109 14.59 -8.48 -17.04
CA SER A 109 14.22 -9.85 -17.48
C SER A 109 12.98 -10.45 -16.81
N TYR A 110 12.28 -9.70 -15.95
CA TYR A 110 11.09 -10.21 -15.25
C TYR A 110 9.74 -9.90 -15.94
N PHE A 111 9.75 -9.25 -17.11
CA PHE A 111 8.53 -8.99 -17.89
C PHE A 111 8.73 -9.36 -19.37
N ALA A 112 8.91 -10.65 -19.63
CA ALA A 112 8.75 -11.22 -20.97
C ALA A 112 7.82 -12.43 -20.87
N ALA A 113 6.52 -12.14 -20.94
CA ALA A 113 5.44 -13.08 -21.23
C ALA A 113 4.41 -12.34 -22.11
#